data_AF-A0AAV5MSR4-F1
#
_entry.id   AF-A0AAV5MSR4-F1
#
_cell.length_a   1.000
_cell.length_b   1.000
_cell.length_c   1.000
_cell.angle_alpha   90.00
_cell.angle_beta   90.00
_cell.angle_gamma   90.00
#
_symmetry.space_group_name_H-M   'P 1'
#
loop_
_entity.id
_entity.type
_entity.pdbx_description
1 polymer ?
#
loop_
_entity_poly.entity_id
_entity_poly.type
_entity_poly.pdbx_seq_one_letter_code
_entity_poly.pdbx_strand_id
1 'polypeptide(L)'
;MRQQIVSIAKAGITTSLNARTAILAAANPAWGRYDLRRTAAENIHLPPALLSRFDLLWLILDRADMDGDLEMARHVVYVHQKRNENLLLLVSLCLNHQFSVHIFLLQ
;
A
#
# COMPACT_ATOMS: atom_id res chain seq x y z
N MET A 1 6.44 -12.44 8.65
CA MET A 1 5.66 -13.69 8.60
C MET A 1 6.62 -14.88 8.60
N ARG A 2 7.34 -15.04 9.72
CA ARG A 2 8.65 -15.71 9.75
C ARG A 2 8.62 -17.24 9.67
N GLN A 3 7.53 -17.86 10.12
CA GLN A 3 7.44 -19.32 10.20
C GLN A 3 7.04 -19.99 8.88
N GLN A 4 6.42 -19.25 7.94
CA GLN A 4 5.92 -19.78 6.66
C GLN A 4 5.06 -21.05 6.78
N ILE A 5 4.44 -21.28 7.94
CA ILE A 5 3.61 -22.42 8.28
C ILE A 5 2.39 -21.90 9.02
N VAL A 6 1.22 -22.44 8.70
CA VAL A 6 -0.03 -22.17 9.41
C VAL A 6 -0.46 -23.43 10.16
N SER A 7 -0.51 -23.34 11.48
CA SER A 7 -1.04 -24.40 12.35
C SER A 7 -2.52 -24.18 12.61
N ILE A 8 -3.33 -25.21 12.35
CA ILE A 8 -4.77 -25.17 12.55
C ILE A 8 -5.14 -26.25 13.56
N ALA A 9 -5.81 -25.86 14.63
CA ALA A 9 -6.42 -26.75 15.61
C ALA A 9 -7.90 -26.38 15.75
N LYS A 10 -8.77 -27.07 15.01
CA LYS A 10 -10.21 -26.77 14.98
C LYS A 10 -11.01 -28.03 14.61
N ALA A 11 -12.20 -28.19 15.20
CA ALA A 11 -13.12 -29.28 14.92
C ALA A 11 -12.48 -30.69 15.05
N GLY A 12 -11.61 -30.89 16.04
CA GLY A 12 -10.90 -32.14 16.24
C GLY A 12 -9.76 -32.41 15.24
N ILE A 13 -9.54 -31.53 14.26
CA ILE A 13 -8.45 -31.63 13.30
C ILE A 13 -7.31 -30.73 13.77
N THR A 14 -6.14 -31.33 13.98
CA THR A 14 -4.89 -30.63 14.25
C THR A 14 -3.93 -30.90 13.10
N THR A 15 -3.61 -29.88 12.31
CA THR A 15 -2.72 -30.01 11.15
C THR A 15 -1.86 -28.77 10.97
N SER A 16 -0.72 -28.93 10.31
CA SER A 16 0.20 -27.84 9.95
C SER A 16 0.35 -27.81 8.44
N LEU A 17 0.09 -26.64 7.85
CA LEU A 17 0.12 -26.43 6.40
C LEU A 17 1.25 -25.49 6.03
N ASN A 18 1.91 -25.78 4.91
CA ASN A 18 2.92 -24.91 4.32
C ASN A 18 2.27 -23.63 3.76
N ALA A 19 2.83 -22.46 4.10
CA ALA A 19 2.35 -21.15 3.69
C ALA A 19 3.49 -20.25 3.18
N ARG A 20 4.44 -20.83 2.43
CA ARG A 20 5.48 -20.09 1.71
C ARG A 20 4.85 -19.16 0.67
N THR A 21 4.80 -17.89 0.99
CA THR A 21 4.34 -16.82 0.11
C THR A 21 5.11 -15.54 0.41
N ALA A 22 5.26 -14.70 -0.61
CA ALA A 22 5.58 -13.29 -0.40
C ALA A 22 4.31 -12.55 0.03
N ILE A 23 4.47 -11.43 0.73
CA ILE A 23 3.37 -10.54 1.10
C ILE A 23 3.65 -9.17 0.52
N LEU A 24 2.70 -8.68 -0.26
CA LEU A 24 2.62 -7.28 -0.66
C LEU A 24 1.39 -6.68 0.01
N ALA A 25 1.58 -5.66 0.85
CA ALA A 25 0.50 -4.92 1.45
C ALA A 25 0.60 -3.43 1.10
N ALA A 26 -0.54 -2.79 0.88
CA ALA A 26 -0.67 -1.35 0.75
C ALA A 26 -1.46 -0.82 1.94
N ALA A 27 -0.96 0.22 2.60
CA ALA A 27 -1.65 0.90 3.69
C ALA A 27 -1.70 2.41 3.44
N ASN A 28 -2.79 3.03 3.89
CA ASN A 28 -2.94 4.49 3.90
C ASN A 28 -2.58 5.02 5.30
N PRO A 29 -2.12 6.28 5.44
CA PRO A 29 -1.86 6.89 6.74
C PRO A 29 -3.14 6.99 7.58
N ALA A 30 -3.01 6.80 8.89
CA ALA A 30 -4.11 6.78 9.85
C ALA A 30 -4.95 8.07 9.87
N TRP A 31 -4.34 9.20 9.50
CA TRP A 31 -4.99 10.52 9.48
C TRP A 31 -5.12 11.09 8.06
N GLY A 32 -5.14 10.22 7.05
CA GLY A 32 -5.30 10.59 5.64
C GLY A 32 -4.04 11.17 4.97
N ARG A 33 -3.18 11.86 5.71
CA ARG A 33 -1.86 12.30 5.23
C ARG A 33 -0.75 11.79 6.13
N TYR A 34 0.42 11.54 5.53
CA TYR A 34 1.61 11.12 6.26
C TYR A 34 2.26 12.34 6.92
N ASP A 35 2.39 12.29 8.24
CA ASP A 35 3.06 13.33 9.04
C ASP A 35 4.54 12.96 9.22
N LEU A 36 5.43 13.75 8.60
CA LEU A 36 6.89 13.56 8.67
C LEU A 36 7.46 13.75 10.07
N ARG A 37 6.69 14.31 11.01
CA ARG A 37 7.11 14.52 12.41
C ARG A 37 6.81 13.32 13.29
N ARG A 38 6.03 12.36 12.79
CA ARG A 38 5.65 11.12 13.49
C ARG A 38 6.43 9.93 12.94
N THR A 39 6.54 8.89 13.76
CA THR A 39 7.15 7.64 13.35
C THR A 39 6.29 6.91 12.32
N ALA A 40 6.87 5.97 11.57
CA ALA A 40 6.11 5.14 10.63
C ALA A 40 5.01 4.32 11.33
N ALA A 41 5.28 3.82 12.54
CA ALA A 41 4.30 3.06 13.32
C ALA A 41 3.07 3.91 13.71
N GLU A 42 3.30 5.15 14.13
CA GLU A 42 2.23 6.09 14.43
C GLU A 42 1.44 6.47 13.17
N ASN A 43 2.11 6.73 12.05
CA ASN A 43 1.46 7.06 10.78
C ASN A 43 0.62 5.91 10.22
N ILE A 44 1.03 4.65 10.39
CA ILE A 44 0.34 3.47 9.81
C ILE A 44 -0.71 2.89 10.78
N HIS A 45 -0.64 3.22 12.07
CA HIS A 45 -1.46 2.61 13.12
C HIS A 45 -1.28 1.07 13.20
N LEU A 46 -0.05 0.59 13.01
CA LEU A 46 0.32 -0.81 13.17
C LEU A 46 1.25 -1.00 14.37
N PRO A 47 1.10 -2.10 15.14
CA PRO A 47 2.05 -2.47 16.18
C PRO A 47 3.48 -2.57 15.63
N PRO A 48 4.50 -2.00 16.29
CA PRO A 48 5.90 -2.06 15.84
C PRO A 48 6.40 -3.49 15.60
N ALA A 49 5.90 -4.47 16.37
CA ALA A 49 6.24 -5.89 16.24
C ALA A 49 5.72 -6.55 14.96
N LEU A 50 4.69 -5.99 14.32
CA LEU A 50 4.22 -6.43 13.00
C LEU A 50 4.97 -5.69 11.89
N LEU A 51 5.20 -4.39 12.06
CA LEU A 51 5.97 -3.59 11.10
C LEU A 51 7.39 -4.12 10.92
N SER A 52 8.06 -4.51 12.00
CA SER A 52 9.40 -5.10 11.96
C SER A 52 9.48 -6.47 11.28
N ARG A 53 8.33 -7.07 10.90
CA ARG A 53 8.32 -8.30 10.12
C ARG A 53 8.51 -8.01 8.64
N PHE A 54 8.14 -6.83 8.15
CA PHE A 54 8.34 -6.49 6.74
C PHE A 54 9.79 -6.09 6.50
N ASP A 55 10.36 -6.55 5.40
CA ASP A 55 11.75 -6.29 5.04
C ASP A 55 11.88 -4.93 4.35
N LEU A 56 10.84 -4.51 3.62
CA LEU A 56 10.80 -3.24 2.91
C LEU A 56 9.54 -2.46 3.27
N LEU A 57 9.73 -1.16 3.51
CA LEU A 57 8.67 -0.18 3.68
C LEU A 57 8.92 0.96 2.70
N TRP A 58 8.05 1.07 1.69
CA TRP A 58 8.13 2.08 0.65
C TRP A 58 7.07 3.15 0.87
N LEU A 59 7.49 4.40 1.11
CA LEU A 59 6.60 5.55 1.30
C LEU A 59 6.43 6.31 -0.02
N ILE A 60 5.19 6.45 -0.48
CA ILE A 60 4.85 7.31 -1.63
C ILE A 60 4.29 8.62 -1.11
N LEU A 61 5.10 9.68 -1.00
CA LEU A 61 4.63 10.95 -0.49
C LEU A 61 4.04 11.81 -1.61
N ASP A 62 2.83 12.31 -1.39
CA ASP A 62 2.22 13.34 -2.23
C ASP A 62 2.83 14.70 -1.89
N ARG A 63 3.74 15.18 -2.73
CA ARG A 63 4.39 16.49 -2.61
C ARG A 63 4.01 17.31 -3.84
N ALA A 64 3.50 18.52 -3.63
CA ALA A 64 3.17 19.42 -4.73
C ALA A 64 4.43 19.76 -5.53
N ASP A 65 4.42 19.42 -6.82
CA ASP A 65 5.51 19.67 -7.76
C ASP A 65 4.90 19.98 -9.12
N MET A 66 5.02 21.24 -9.55
CA MET A 66 4.38 21.72 -10.78
C MET A 66 4.81 20.94 -12.03
N ASP A 67 6.10 20.63 -12.16
CA ASP A 67 6.61 19.96 -13.35
C ASP A 67 6.18 18.49 -13.36
N GLY A 68 6.31 17.80 -12.22
CA GLY A 68 5.84 16.43 -12.05
C GLY A 68 4.32 16.28 -12.22
N ASP A 69 3.54 17.19 -11.63
CA ASP A 69 2.07 17.21 -11.76
C ASP A 69 1.64 17.44 -13.20
N LEU A 70 2.35 18.32 -13.93
CA LEU A 70 2.07 18.60 -15.34
C LEU A 70 2.41 17.41 -16.25
N GLU A 71 3.53 16.72 -16.00
CA GLU A 71 3.87 15.47 -16.71
C GLU A 71 2.85 14.36 -16.43
N MET A 72 2.47 14.18 -15.16
CA MET A 72 1.43 13.23 -14.76
C MET A 72 0.09 13.55 -15.42
N ALA A 73 -0.35 14.81 -15.41
CA ALA A 73 -1.58 15.24 -16.07
C ALA A 73 -1.56 14.96 -17.58
N ARG A 74 -0.44 15.27 -18.26
CA ARG A 74 -0.25 14.95 -19.68
C ARG A 74 -0.36 13.44 -19.94
N HIS A 75 0.29 12.62 -19.11
CA HIS A 75 0.23 11.17 -19.21
C HIS A 75 -1.20 10.64 -19.02
N VAL A 76 -1.89 11.13 -17.99
CA VAL A 76 -3.29 10.78 -17.70
C VAL A 76 -4.16 11.09 -18.91
N VAL A 77 -4.10 12.32 -19.45
CA VAL A 77 -4.89 12.72 -20.63
C VAL A 77 -4.58 11.84 -21.84
N TYR A 78 -3.30 11.56 -22.11
CA TYR A 78 -2.86 10.71 -23.21
C TYR A 78 -3.44 9.28 -23.11
N VAL A 79 -3.39 8.68 -21.93
CA VAL A 79 -3.91 7.33 -21.68
C VAL A 79 -5.43 7.28 -21.87
N HIS A 80 -6.15 8.31 -21.42
CA HIS A 80 -7.61 8.40 -21.59
C HIS A 80 -8.02 8.53 -23.06
N GLN A 81 -7.27 9.30 -23.85
CA GLN A 81 -7.54 9.44 -25.28
C GLN A 81 -7.34 8.14 -26.07
N LYS A 82 -6.47 7.23 -25.60
CA LYS A 82 -6.14 5.96 -26.28
C LYS A 82 -7.02 4.76 -25.88
N ARG A 83 -8.08 4.97 -25.10
CA ARG A 83 -9.15 4.01 -24.76
C ARG A 83 -8.66 2.63 -24.27
N ASN A 84 -8.38 2.55 -22.98
CA ASN A 84 -8.57 1.35 -22.18
C ASN A 84 -9.58 1.69 -21.07
N GLU A 85 -10.82 1.20 -21.20
CA GLU A 85 -11.97 1.60 -20.36
C GLU A 85 -11.78 1.28 -18.86
N ASN A 86 -10.82 0.42 -18.51
CA ASN A 86 -10.49 0.05 -17.13
C ASN A 86 -9.62 1.06 -16.36
N LEU A 87 -8.98 2.03 -17.05
CA LEU A 87 -8.10 3.03 -16.40
C LEU A 87 -8.85 4.25 -15.85
N LEU A 88 -10.10 4.46 -16.27
CA LEU A 88 -10.96 5.56 -15.82
C LEU A 88 -11.25 5.51 -14.31
N LEU A 89 -11.35 4.32 -13.74
CA LEU A 89 -11.58 4.13 -12.30
C LEU A 89 -10.38 4.55 -11.46
N LEU A 90 -9.16 4.28 -11.95
CA LEU A 90 -7.90 4.55 -11.25
C LEU A 90 -7.60 6.05 -11.17
N VAL A 91 -7.99 6.81 -12.20
CA VAL A 91 -7.76 8.26 -12.25
C VAL A 91 -8.82 9.05 -11.49
N SER A 92 -10.07 8.60 -11.47
CA SER A 92 -11.11 9.17 -10.60
C SER A 92 -10.76 9.00 -9.11
N LEU A 93 -10.06 7.92 -8.75
CA LEU A 93 -9.55 7.69 -7.40
C LEU A 93 -8.36 8.62 -7.06
N CYS A 94 -7.44 8.88 -7.99
CA CYS A 94 -6.34 9.84 -7.79
C CYS A 94 -6.82 11.28 -7.64
N LEU A 95 -7.82 11.71 -8.42
CA LEU A 95 -8.37 13.08 -8.38
C LEU A 95 -9.18 13.38 -7.11
N ASN A 96 -9.71 12.36 -6.43
CA ASN A 96 -10.51 12.53 -5.21
C ASN A 96 -9.67 12.68 -3.92
N HIS A 97 -8.36 12.91 -4.00
CA HIS A 97 -7.47 13.11 -2.85
C HIS A 97 -7.48 11.96 -1.80
N GLN A 98 -8.08 10.81 -2.12
CA GLN A 98 -8.27 9.71 -1.16
C GLN A 98 -7.06 8.78 -1.03
N PHE A 99 -6.05 8.93 -1.89
CA PHE A 99 -4.82 8.13 -1.87
C PHE A 99 -3.59 9.00 -1.67
N SER A 100 -3.61 9.82 -0.62
CA SER A 100 -2.36 10.34 -0.07
C SER A 100 -1.65 9.16 0.61
N VAL A 101 -0.60 8.67 -0.05
CA VAL A 101 0.41 7.73 0.46
C VAL A 101 0.00 6.26 0.52
N HIS A 102 0.36 5.50 -0.51
CA HIS A 102 0.42 4.04 -0.44
C HIS A 102 1.76 3.62 0.17
N ILE A 103 1.68 2.98 1.33
CA ILE A 103 2.83 2.37 2.00
C ILE A 103 2.89 0.94 1.52
N PHE A 104 3.86 0.62 0.66
CA PHE A 104 4.08 -0.76 0.23
C PHE A 104 4.96 -1.47 1.24
N LEU A 105 4.46 -2.59 1.73
CA LEU A 105 5.14 -3.46 2.67
C LEU A 105 5.43 -4.78 1.95
N LEU A 106 6.70 -5.12 1.76
CA LEU A 106 7.12 -6.37 1.14
C LEU A 106 7.78 -7.30 2.16
N GLN A 107 7.47 -8.58 2.06
CA GLN A 107 8.12 -9.66 2.80
C GLN A 107 8.19 -10.94 1.98
#